data_AF-A0A7W0F5F1-F1
#
_entry.id   AF-A0A7W0F5F1-F1
#
_cell.length_a   1.000
_cell.length_b   1.000
_cell.length_c   1.000
_cell.angle_alpha   90.00
_cell.angle_beta   90.00
_cell.angle_gamma   90.00
#
_symmetry.space_group_name_H-M   'P 1'
#
loop_
_entity.id
_entity.type
_entity.pdbx_description
1 polymer ?
#
loop_
_entity_poly.entity_id
_entity_poly.type
_entity_poly.pdbx_seq_one_letter_code
_entity_poly.pdbx_strand_id
1 'polypeptide(L)'
;MKLKEFLKEISSRISKKNALAVNASPRKNGNCRKLVSLINAANPESSALQLNAFRVLPCKGCLKCISGACSLNDDFTKLITQLKEKEAVIIISPVFFSGIPAQLKAAIDRCQFYWSNKIKPMKNCEGYFVLTGERSEKDLPCCEKPVKAFFKTIGIKHVKSYYIPKNEIS
;
A
#
# COMPACT_ATOMS: atom_id res chain seq x y z
N MET A 1 18.40 4.17 1.75
CA MET A 1 18.95 2.95 1.13
C MET A 1 19.15 3.21 -0.37
N LYS A 2 20.19 2.65 -1.00
CA LYS A 2 20.39 2.77 -2.46
C LYS A 2 19.37 1.95 -3.24
N LEU A 3 18.97 2.38 -4.45
CA LEU A 3 17.94 1.69 -5.23
C LEU A 3 18.33 0.23 -5.56
N LYS A 4 19.59 -0.02 -5.93
CA LYS A 4 20.08 -1.37 -6.27
C LYS A 4 20.00 -2.33 -5.07
N GLU A 5 20.33 -1.86 -3.87
CA GLU A 5 20.26 -2.64 -2.64
C GLU A 5 18.81 -2.99 -2.30
N PHE A 6 17.91 -2.00 -2.42
CA PHE A 6 16.49 -2.20 -2.24
C PHE A 6 15.93 -3.25 -3.21
N LEU A 7 16.21 -3.12 -4.52
CA LEU A 7 15.70 -4.05 -5.53
C LEU A 7 16.20 -5.47 -5.30
N LYS A 8 17.47 -5.64 -4.92
CA LYS A 8 18.03 -6.95 -4.56
C LYS A 8 17.31 -7.55 -3.35
N GLU A 9 17.14 -6.76 -2.29
CA GLU A 9 16.50 -7.23 -1.06
C GLU A 9 15.03 -7.59 -1.28
N ILE A 10 14.24 -6.68 -1.88
CA ILE A 10 12.81 -6.92 -2.08
C ILE A 10 12.58 -8.11 -3.01
N SER A 11 13.32 -8.23 -4.11
CA SER A 11 13.16 -9.33 -5.08
C SER A 11 13.45 -10.69 -4.43
N SER A 12 14.44 -10.77 -3.54
CA SER A 12 14.70 -11.99 -2.76
C SER A 12 13.51 -12.36 -1.87
N ARG A 13 12.95 -11.39 -1.14
CA ARG A 13 11.83 -11.59 -0.21
C ARG A 13 10.52 -12.00 -0.87
N ILE A 14 10.25 -11.42 -2.05
CA ILE A 14 9.02 -11.70 -2.82
C ILE A 14 9.23 -12.75 -3.92
N SER A 15 10.41 -13.39 -3.97
CA SER A 15 10.68 -14.43 -4.96
C SER A 15 9.64 -15.56 -4.86
N LYS A 16 9.10 -15.97 -6.02
CA LYS A 16 8.06 -16.99 -6.16
C LYS A 16 6.74 -16.69 -5.43
N LYS A 17 6.48 -15.43 -5.05
CA LYS A 17 5.19 -15.01 -4.49
C LYS A 17 4.38 -14.25 -5.53
N ASN A 18 3.08 -14.50 -5.59
CA ASN A 18 2.13 -13.65 -6.33
C ASN A 18 2.02 -12.29 -5.61
N ALA A 19 2.90 -11.38 -5.97
CA ALA A 19 3.04 -10.07 -5.34
C ALA A 19 2.22 -9.00 -6.06
N LEU A 20 1.79 -7.98 -5.31
CA LEU A 20 1.11 -6.80 -5.84
C LEU A 20 1.85 -5.53 -5.44
N ALA A 21 2.44 -4.85 -6.43
CA ALA A 21 3.03 -3.54 -6.27
C ALA A 21 1.96 -2.46 -6.47
N VAL A 22 1.62 -1.75 -5.38
CA VAL A 22 0.56 -0.74 -5.36
C VAL A 22 1.18 0.66 -5.48
N ASN A 23 0.90 1.35 -6.60
CA ASN A 23 1.19 2.77 -6.73
C ASN A 23 0.15 3.59 -5.96
N ALA A 24 0.53 4.11 -4.79
CA ALA A 24 -0.31 5.01 -4.00
C ALA A 24 -0.22 6.48 -4.46
N SER A 25 0.71 6.82 -5.36
CA SER A 25 0.82 8.17 -5.91
C SER A 25 -0.32 8.48 -6.89
N PRO A 26 -0.92 9.69 -6.85
CA PRO A 26 -1.84 10.14 -7.89
C PRO A 26 -1.14 10.44 -9.21
N ARG A 27 0.19 10.59 -9.21
CA ARG A 27 0.97 10.84 -10.43
C ARG A 27 1.13 9.53 -11.20
N LYS A 28 0.50 9.44 -12.37
CA LYS A 28 0.57 8.25 -13.26
C LYS A 28 2.00 7.96 -13.75
N ASN A 29 2.82 9.00 -13.93
CA ASN A 29 4.18 8.92 -14.49
C ASN A 29 5.28 9.38 -13.51
N GLY A 30 5.06 9.20 -12.20
CA GLY A 30 6.02 9.63 -11.16
C GLY A 30 6.99 8.53 -10.69
N ASN A 31 7.86 8.88 -9.75
CA ASN A 31 8.85 7.95 -9.16
C ASN A 31 8.23 6.67 -8.58
N CYS A 32 7.06 6.76 -7.92
CA CYS A 32 6.36 5.58 -7.44
C CYS A 32 6.00 4.61 -8.57
N ARG A 33 5.60 5.13 -9.75
CA ARG A 33 5.33 4.30 -10.92
C ARG A 33 6.60 3.67 -11.48
N LYS A 34 7.71 4.41 -11.51
CA LYS A 34 9.02 3.86 -11.89
C LYS A 34 9.41 2.70 -10.96
N LEU A 35 9.30 2.88 -9.64
CA LEU A 35 9.56 1.84 -8.65
C LEU A 35 8.68 0.60 -8.84
N VAL A 36 7.37 0.78 -9.06
CA VAL A 36 6.46 -0.34 -9.39
C VAL A 36 6.97 -1.11 -10.61
N SER A 37 7.36 -0.39 -11.66
CA SER A 37 7.82 -1.01 -12.92
C SER A 37 9.12 -1.78 -12.71
N LEU A 38 10.05 -1.27 -11.90
CA LEU A 38 11.31 -1.93 -11.56
C LEU A 38 11.11 -3.19 -10.71
N ILE A 39 10.22 -3.14 -9.72
CA ILE A 39 9.87 -4.31 -8.90
C ILE A 39 9.27 -5.40 -9.78
N ASN A 40 8.36 -5.03 -10.70
CA ASN A 40 7.72 -5.99 -11.57
C ASN A 40 8.66 -6.57 -12.62
N ALA A 41 9.56 -5.76 -13.19
CA ALA A 41 10.58 -6.26 -14.11
C ALA A 41 11.52 -7.28 -13.45
N ALA A 42 11.76 -7.15 -12.14
CA ALA A 42 12.61 -8.07 -11.38
C ALA A 42 11.86 -9.31 -10.85
N ASN A 43 10.52 -9.36 -10.97
CA ASN A 43 9.71 -10.45 -10.44
C ASN A 43 8.50 -10.75 -11.36
N PRO A 44 8.60 -11.75 -12.25
CA PRO A 44 7.56 -12.08 -13.23
C PRO A 44 6.18 -12.43 -12.65
N GLU A 45 6.12 -12.97 -11.42
CA GLU A 45 4.87 -13.33 -10.74
C GLU A 45 4.14 -12.12 -10.14
N SER A 46 4.78 -10.95 -10.16
CA SER A 46 4.23 -9.74 -9.57
C SER A 46 3.37 -8.94 -10.55
N SER A 47 2.35 -8.30 -10.01
CA SER A 47 1.39 -7.48 -10.74
C SER A 47 1.37 -6.06 -10.17
N ALA A 48 0.86 -5.10 -10.95
CA ALA A 48 0.77 -3.70 -10.55
C ALA A 48 -0.67 -3.26 -10.35
N LEU A 49 -0.90 -2.40 -9.35
CA LEU A 49 -2.19 -1.74 -9.13
C LEU A 49 -1.99 -0.23 -8.96
N GLN A 50 -2.80 0.57 -9.64
CA GLN A 50 -2.86 2.02 -9.45
C GLN A 50 -3.98 2.35 -8.48
N LEU A 51 -3.66 2.78 -7.25
CA LEU A 51 -4.69 3.02 -6.23
C LEU A 51 -5.69 4.10 -6.66
N ASN A 52 -5.19 5.18 -7.25
CA ASN A 52 -6.01 6.29 -7.75
C ASN A 52 -6.87 5.94 -8.99
N ALA A 53 -6.83 4.70 -9.49
CA ALA A 53 -7.80 4.22 -10.47
C ALA A 53 -9.11 3.74 -9.82
N PHE A 54 -9.13 3.53 -8.49
CA PHE A 54 -10.30 3.14 -7.72
C PHE A 54 -10.93 4.40 -7.11
N ARG A 55 -12.22 4.60 -7.35
CA ARG A 55 -12.96 5.65 -6.64
C ARG A 55 -13.21 5.17 -5.22
N VAL A 56 -12.34 5.55 -4.28
CA VAL A 56 -12.55 5.30 -2.85
C VAL A 56 -12.86 6.61 -2.14
N LEU A 57 -14.08 6.71 -1.63
CA LEU A 57 -14.57 7.83 -0.85
C LEU A 57 -14.01 7.76 0.59
N PRO A 58 -13.70 8.92 1.20
CA PRO A 58 -13.25 8.97 2.59
C PRO A 58 -14.31 8.40 3.53
N CYS A 59 -13.84 7.80 4.63
CA CYS A 59 -14.73 7.32 5.67
C CYS A 59 -15.49 8.50 6.29
N LYS A 60 -16.81 8.37 6.44
CA LYS A 60 -17.67 9.40 7.06
C LYS A 60 -17.71 9.31 8.59
N GLY A 61 -17.09 8.31 9.20
CA GLY A 61 -17.18 8.09 10.66
C GLY A 61 -18.59 7.76 11.17
N CYS A 62 -19.55 7.45 10.30
CA CYS A 62 -20.97 7.29 10.67
C CYS A 62 -21.30 5.98 11.41
N LEU A 63 -20.32 5.09 11.63
CA LEU A 63 -20.43 3.81 12.34
C LEU A 63 -21.46 2.79 11.82
N LYS A 64 -22.18 3.07 10.72
CA LYS A 64 -23.11 2.11 10.08
C LYS A 64 -22.47 0.76 9.74
N CYS A 65 -21.16 0.72 9.51
CA CYS A 65 -20.44 -0.52 9.23
C CYS A 65 -20.39 -1.52 10.38
N ILE A 66 -20.77 -1.12 11.61
CA ILE A 66 -20.88 -2.04 12.75
C ILE A 66 -22.00 -3.07 12.52
N SER A 67 -23.04 -2.73 11.78
CA SER A 67 -24.14 -3.65 11.45
C SER A 67 -23.83 -4.58 10.27
N GLY A 68 -22.56 -4.74 9.91
CA GLY A 68 -22.13 -5.69 8.88
C GLY A 68 -22.04 -5.14 7.44
N ALA A 69 -22.35 -3.88 7.17
CA ALA A 69 -22.23 -3.30 5.82
C ALA A 69 -21.85 -1.82 5.80
N CYS A 70 -20.98 -1.42 4.86
CA CYS A 70 -20.70 0.00 4.60
C CYS A 70 -21.78 0.57 3.65
N SER A 71 -22.26 1.78 3.95
CA SER A 71 -23.29 2.47 3.13
C SER A 71 -22.72 3.28 1.95
N LEU A 72 -21.40 3.34 1.80
CA LEU A 72 -20.76 4.06 0.70
C LEU A 72 -20.73 3.18 -0.55
N ASN A 73 -21.30 3.68 -1.64
CA ASN A 73 -21.26 3.03 -2.95
C ASN A 73 -20.03 3.53 -3.73
N ASP A 74 -18.97 2.74 -3.72
CA ASP A 74 -17.69 3.06 -4.35
C ASP A 74 -16.83 1.80 -4.58
N ASP A 75 -15.59 1.97 -5.03
CA ASP A 75 -14.73 0.85 -5.46
C ASP A 75 -13.91 0.22 -4.31
N PHE A 76 -14.19 0.55 -3.05
CA PHE A 76 -13.40 0.04 -1.92
C PHE A 76 -13.41 -1.49 -1.84
N THR A 77 -14.58 -2.12 -2.03
CA THR A 77 -14.68 -3.59 -2.02
C THR A 77 -13.88 -4.21 -3.16
N LYS A 78 -13.88 -3.60 -4.35
CA LYS A 78 -13.09 -4.07 -5.49
C LYS A 78 -11.58 -3.98 -5.20
N LEU A 79 -11.14 -2.90 -4.55
CA LEU A 79 -9.75 -2.75 -4.10
C LEU A 79 -9.34 -3.88 -3.13
N ILE A 80 -10.19 -4.20 -2.15
CA ILE A 80 -9.89 -5.29 -1.20
C ILE A 80 -9.85 -6.66 -1.90
N THR A 81 -10.75 -6.91 -2.86
CA THR A 81 -10.71 -8.14 -3.66
C THR A 81 -9.38 -8.31 -4.39
N GLN A 82 -8.83 -7.24 -4.99
CA GLN A 82 -7.53 -7.28 -5.66
C GLN A 82 -6.35 -7.60 -4.72
N LEU A 83 -6.49 -7.26 -3.42
CA LEU A 83 -5.48 -7.57 -2.40
C LEU A 83 -5.60 -9.01 -1.87
N LYS A 84 -6.82 -9.56 -1.85
CA LYS A 84 -7.15 -10.83 -1.17
C LYS A 84 -6.42 -12.04 -1.75
N GLU A 85 -6.10 -12.01 -3.04
CA GLU A 85 -5.48 -13.12 -3.77
C GLU A 85 -3.94 -13.10 -3.71
N LYS A 86 -3.35 -12.15 -2.99
CA LYS A 86 -1.91 -11.87 -3.05
C LYS A 86 -1.17 -12.42 -1.82
N GLU A 87 -0.01 -12.99 -2.07
CA GLU A 87 0.90 -13.49 -1.03
C GLU A 87 1.83 -12.39 -0.51
N ALA A 88 2.03 -11.33 -1.31
CA ALA A 88 2.75 -10.15 -0.89
C ALA A 88 2.11 -8.88 -1.45
N VAL A 89 2.07 -7.82 -0.65
CA VAL A 89 1.61 -6.48 -1.06
C VAL A 89 2.70 -5.47 -0.75
N ILE A 90 3.12 -4.71 -1.75
CA ILE A 90 4.09 -3.63 -1.63
C ILE A 90 3.37 -2.30 -1.87
N ILE A 91 3.13 -1.52 -0.81
CA ILE A 91 2.56 -0.17 -0.95
C ILE A 91 3.69 0.83 -1.19
N ILE A 92 3.68 1.48 -2.35
CA ILE A 92 4.69 2.46 -2.75
C ILE A 92 4.04 3.84 -2.75
N SER A 93 4.47 4.69 -1.83
CA SER A 93 3.87 5.98 -1.56
C SER A 93 4.89 7.11 -1.69
N PRO A 94 4.49 8.27 -2.24
CA PRO A 94 5.22 9.51 -2.00
C PRO A 94 4.95 10.01 -0.57
N VAL A 95 5.75 10.95 -0.10
CA VAL A 95 5.45 11.78 1.08
C VAL A 95 4.76 13.07 0.64
N PHE A 96 3.55 13.34 1.16
CA PHE A 96 2.82 14.60 0.99
C PHE A 96 2.64 15.26 2.36
N PHE A 97 3.27 16.42 2.57
CA PHE A 97 3.19 17.18 3.83
C PHE A 97 3.42 16.32 5.10
N SER A 98 4.52 15.56 5.13
CA SER A 98 4.87 14.64 6.24
C SER A 98 3.79 13.60 6.53
N GLY A 99 3.09 13.16 5.48
CA GLY A 99 2.10 12.08 5.54
C GLY A 99 1.98 11.34 4.22
N ILE A 100 1.10 10.34 4.22
CA ILE A 100 0.69 9.61 3.03
C ILE A 100 -0.34 10.41 2.22
N PRO A 101 -0.47 10.16 0.89
CA PRO A 101 -1.51 10.79 0.09
C PRO A 101 -2.92 10.58 0.64
N ALA A 102 -3.79 11.58 0.48
CA ALA A 102 -5.16 11.53 0.94
C ALA A 102 -5.93 10.30 0.42
N GLN A 103 -5.72 9.88 -0.83
CA GLN A 103 -6.36 8.70 -1.38
C GLN A 103 -5.93 7.40 -0.69
N LEU A 104 -4.64 7.28 -0.35
CA LEU A 104 -4.15 6.14 0.45
C LEU A 104 -4.76 6.18 1.84
N LYS A 105 -4.82 7.34 2.49
CA LYS A 105 -5.46 7.49 3.79
C LYS A 105 -6.96 7.17 3.74
N ALA A 106 -7.67 7.57 2.69
CA ALA A 106 -9.08 7.25 2.49
C ALA A 106 -9.32 5.73 2.40
N ALA A 107 -8.50 5.02 1.63
CA ALA A 107 -8.55 3.55 1.59
C ALA A 107 -8.26 2.92 2.96
N ILE A 108 -7.30 3.43 3.71
CA ILE A 108 -6.99 2.95 5.07
C ILE A 108 -8.15 3.19 6.03
N ASP A 109 -8.76 4.38 6.02
CA ASP A 109 -9.85 4.73 6.93
C ASP A 109 -11.13 3.93 6.66
N ARG A 110 -11.30 3.46 5.42
CA ARG A 110 -12.40 2.59 5.04
C ARG A 110 -12.30 1.17 5.61
N CYS A 111 -11.15 0.79 6.16
CA CYS A 111 -10.98 -0.46 6.89
C CYS A 111 -11.65 -0.48 8.27
N GLN A 112 -12.31 0.61 8.70
CA GLN A 112 -13.14 0.64 9.91
C GLN A 112 -14.14 -0.54 9.97
N PHE A 113 -14.72 -0.92 8.83
CA PHE A 113 -15.60 -2.10 8.73
C PHE A 113 -14.90 -3.38 9.21
N TYR A 114 -13.70 -3.66 8.70
CA TYR A 114 -12.94 -4.87 9.06
C TYR A 114 -12.50 -4.84 10.52
N TRP A 115 -12.08 -3.67 11.01
CA TRP A 115 -11.70 -3.50 12.41
C TRP A 115 -12.87 -3.74 13.37
N SER A 116 -14.01 -3.08 13.16
CA SER A 116 -15.19 -3.20 14.03
C SER A 116 -15.78 -4.61 14.05
N ASN A 117 -15.75 -5.31 12.91
CA ASN A 117 -16.30 -6.67 12.81
C ASN A 117 -15.25 -7.76 13.06
N LYS A 118 -13.99 -7.40 13.38
CA LYS A 118 -12.87 -8.32 13.59
C LYS A 118 -12.62 -9.28 12.41
N ILE A 119 -12.92 -8.84 11.20
CA ILE A 119 -12.73 -9.61 9.97
C ILE A 119 -11.35 -9.31 9.40
N LYS A 120 -10.56 -10.36 9.11
CA LYS A 120 -9.29 -10.25 8.39
C LYS A 120 -9.43 -10.92 7.02
N PRO A 121 -9.63 -10.15 5.92
CA PRO A 121 -9.85 -10.76 4.62
C PRO A 121 -8.61 -11.45 4.04
N MET A 122 -7.40 -11.02 4.44
CA MET A 122 -6.14 -11.53 3.92
C MET A 122 -5.61 -12.59 4.88
N LYS A 123 -5.08 -13.68 4.31
CA LYS A 123 -4.44 -14.77 5.02
C LYS A 123 -3.09 -15.03 4.38
N ASN A 124 -2.07 -15.32 5.18
CA ASN A 124 -0.72 -15.64 4.72
C ASN A 124 -0.12 -14.59 3.75
N CYS A 125 -0.46 -13.31 3.95
CA CYS A 125 0.00 -12.21 3.10
C CYS A 125 1.06 -11.37 3.81
N GLU A 126 2.18 -11.10 3.14
CA GLU A 126 3.24 -10.22 3.63
C GLU A 126 3.08 -8.79 3.13
N GLY A 127 3.35 -7.81 4.00
CA GLY A 127 3.22 -6.39 3.71
C GLY A 127 4.54 -5.67 3.73
N TYR A 128 4.80 -4.91 2.67
CA TYR A 128 5.98 -4.05 2.52
C TYR A 128 5.52 -2.63 2.27
N PHE A 129 6.20 -1.65 2.88
CA PHE A 129 5.95 -0.24 2.63
C PHE A 129 7.20 0.43 2.06
N VAL A 130 7.03 1.19 0.99
CA VAL A 130 8.12 1.93 0.35
C VAL A 130 7.71 3.39 0.30
N LEU A 131 8.41 4.23 1.06
CA LEU A 131 8.26 5.67 1.00
C LEU A 131 9.33 6.25 0.05
N THR A 132 8.93 7.21 -0.78
CA THR A 132 9.87 7.97 -1.62
C THR A 132 9.59 9.48 -1.53
N GLY A 133 10.66 10.28 -1.51
CA GLY A 133 10.57 11.72 -1.31
C GLY A 133 11.89 12.44 -1.54
N GLU A 134 11.82 13.78 -1.50
CA GLU A 134 12.99 14.66 -1.64
C GLU A 134 13.71 14.91 -0.32
N ARG A 135 12.96 14.99 0.79
CA ARG A 135 13.47 15.54 2.04
C ARG A 135 14.28 14.56 2.86
N SER A 136 13.64 13.55 3.45
CA SER A 136 14.33 12.74 4.46
C SER A 136 13.59 11.46 4.80
N GLU A 137 14.36 10.44 5.20
CA GLU A 137 13.87 9.24 5.87
C GLU A 137 13.15 9.56 7.20
N LYS A 138 13.35 10.76 7.76
CA LYS A 138 12.66 11.23 8.97
C LYS A 138 11.13 11.28 8.85
N ASP A 139 10.58 11.37 7.64
CA ASP A 139 9.12 11.28 7.40
C ASP A 139 8.61 9.82 7.36
N LEU A 140 9.49 8.81 7.41
CA LEU A 140 9.07 7.41 7.35
C LEU A 140 8.15 7.03 8.52
N PRO A 141 8.44 7.36 9.80
CA PRO A 141 7.61 6.93 10.92
C PRO A 141 6.16 7.44 10.86
N CYS A 142 5.95 8.70 10.46
CA CYS A 142 4.60 9.27 10.36
C CYS A 142 3.80 8.67 9.18
N CYS A 143 4.46 8.33 8.08
CA CYS A 143 3.83 7.68 6.93
C CYS A 143 3.60 6.18 7.15
N GLU A 144 4.51 5.51 7.86
CA GLU A 144 4.48 4.07 8.09
C GLU A 144 3.40 3.67 9.09
N LYS A 145 3.18 4.45 10.15
CA LYS A 145 2.21 4.14 11.21
C LYS A 145 0.80 3.82 10.68
N PRO A 146 0.16 4.64 9.82
CA PRO A 146 -1.15 4.31 9.26
C PRO A 146 -1.11 3.07 8.36
N VAL A 147 -0.02 2.85 7.61
CA VAL A 147 0.12 1.67 6.74
C VAL A 147 0.27 0.38 7.55
N LYS A 148 1.03 0.39 8.65
CA LYS A 148 1.10 -0.74 9.59
C LYS A 148 -0.26 -1.04 10.22
N ALA A 149 -1.01 0.00 10.60
CA ALA A 149 -2.36 -0.16 11.13
C ALA A 149 -3.30 -0.79 10.08
N PHE A 150 -3.24 -0.32 8.84
CA PHE A 150 -3.95 -0.91 7.71
C PHE A 150 -3.63 -2.39 7.54
N PHE A 151 -2.34 -2.74 7.38
CA PHE A 151 -1.90 -4.12 7.24
C PHE A 151 -2.41 -5.01 8.37
N LYS A 152 -2.25 -4.59 9.63
CA LYS A 152 -2.74 -5.33 10.80
C LYS A 152 -4.25 -5.54 10.76
N THR A 153 -5.01 -4.50 10.43
CA THR A 153 -6.48 -4.54 10.39
C THR A 153 -6.99 -5.54 9.36
N ILE A 154 -6.36 -5.60 8.19
CA ILE A 154 -6.86 -6.44 7.11
C ILE A 154 -6.19 -7.83 7.06
N GLY A 155 -5.23 -8.13 7.94
CA GLY A 155 -4.60 -9.45 8.02
C GLY A 155 -3.32 -9.61 7.20
N ILE A 156 -2.66 -8.51 6.83
CA ILE A 156 -1.34 -8.53 6.20
C ILE A 156 -0.26 -8.43 7.30
N LYS A 157 0.72 -9.32 7.27
CA LYS A 157 1.88 -9.30 8.17
C LYS A 157 2.89 -8.29 7.64
N HIS A 158 3.01 -7.13 8.28
CA HIS A 158 4.07 -6.18 7.95
C HIS A 158 5.45 -6.82 8.19
N VAL A 159 6.30 -6.80 7.16
CA VAL A 159 7.65 -7.38 7.20
C VAL A 159 8.69 -6.28 7.33
N LYS A 160 8.65 -5.27 6.45
CA LYS A 160 9.65 -4.21 6.41
C LYS A 160 9.12 -2.95 5.71
N SER A 161 9.68 -1.82 6.11
CA SER A 161 9.51 -0.55 5.41
C SER A 161 10.84 -0.03 4.89
N TYR A 162 10.78 0.68 3.78
CA TYR A 162 11.94 1.22 3.08
C TYR A 162 11.74 2.71 2.80
N TYR A 163 12.83 3.47 2.85
CA TYR A 163 12.89 4.81 2.29
C TYR A 163 13.84 4.84 1.09
N ILE A 164 13.31 5.23 -0.07
CA ILE A 164 14.05 5.37 -1.33
C ILE A 164 14.06 6.85 -1.74
N PRO A 165 15.21 7.53 -1.61
CA PRO A 165 15.36 8.91 -2.05
C PRO A 165 14.98 9.11 -3.52
N LYS A 166 14.38 10.25 -3.87
CA LYS A 166 13.99 10.56 -5.26
C LYS A 166 15.15 10.48 -6.25
N ASN A 167 16.33 10.95 -5.86
CA ASN A 167 17.53 10.98 -6.71
C ASN A 167 18.06 9.59 -7.08
N GLU A 168 17.67 8.55 -6.34
CA GLU A 168 18.01 7.17 -6.68
C GLU A 168 17.11 6.58 -7.79
N ILE A 169 15.99 7.23 -8.11
CA ILE A 169 14.95 6.74 -9.03
C ILE A 169 14.89 7.58 -10.33
N SER A 170 15.24 8.87 -10.21
CA SER A 170 15.11 9.88 -11.27
C SER A 170 15.98 9.55 -12.46
#